data_AF-A0A7S1YAX2-F1
#
_entry.id   AF-A0A7S1YAX2-F1
#
_cell.length_a   1.000
_cell.length_b   1.000
_cell.length_c   1.000
_cell.angle_alpha   90.00
_cell.angle_beta   90.00
_cell.angle_gamma   90.00
#
_symmetry.space_group_name_H-M   'P 1'
#
loop_
_entity.id
_entity.type
_entity.pdbx_description
1 polymer ?
#
loop_
_entity_poly.entity_id
_entity_poly.type
_entity_poly.pdbx_seq_one_letter_code
_entity_poly.pdbx_strand_id
1 'polypeptide(L)'
;MLMAIRKRAHSAAEEAMGLCPGTLKIDYTHFTQKRAGGTHDTHSDNCFALYASEDRPVPGCDESRHHAYPFTNRVVSSILYLNEDFEGGEFYWADQRTGEPKTVVRPKPGRMMVFSSGAESLHGALPVTDRKEEEPSRRLALAMWFGTDASREEAEPVFNERVDEMETEL
;
A
#
# COMPACT_ATOMS: atom_id res chain seq x y z
N MET A 1 11.31 -5.37 -19.38
CA MET A 1 10.80 -4.03 -18.98
C MET A 1 10.24 -4.03 -17.56
N LEU A 2 9.34 -4.95 -17.20
CA LEU A 2 8.74 -5.07 -15.85
C LEU A 2 9.76 -5.15 -14.71
N MET A 3 10.75 -6.04 -14.85
CA MET A 3 11.82 -6.22 -13.86
C MET A 3 12.66 -4.95 -13.65
N ALA A 4 12.77 -4.08 -14.67
CA ALA A 4 13.50 -2.83 -14.56
C ALA A 4 12.74 -1.78 -13.76
N ILE A 5 11.42 -1.69 -13.92
CA ILE A 5 10.55 -0.80 -13.13
C ILE A 5 10.58 -1.25 -11.66
N ARG A 6 10.36 -2.55 -11.42
CA ARG A 6 10.40 -3.14 -10.08
C ARG A 6 11.73 -2.85 -9.36
N LYS A 7 12.86 -3.11 -10.03
CA LYS A 7 14.19 -2.84 -9.46
C LYS A 7 14.40 -1.36 -9.13
N ARG A 8 13.94 -0.45 -9.99
CA ARG A 8 14.04 1.00 -9.76
C ARG A 8 13.15 1.45 -8.60
N ALA A 9 11.92 0.94 -8.51
CA ALA A 9 11.01 1.22 -7.40
C ALA A 9 11.59 0.75 -6.06
N HIS A 10 12.15 -0.47 -6.02
CA HIS A 10 12.86 -0.99 -4.85
C HIS A 10 14.03 -0.11 -4.42
N SER A 11 14.95 0.24 -5.34
CA SER A 11 16.08 1.13 -5.01
C SER A 11 15.61 2.52 -4.55
N ALA A 12 14.57 3.07 -5.17
CA ALA A 12 14.01 4.36 -4.76
C ALA A 12 13.33 4.31 -3.38
N ALA A 13 12.77 3.15 -2.98
CA ALA A 13 12.25 2.96 -1.63
C ALA A 13 13.38 2.96 -0.58
N GLU A 14 14.50 2.27 -0.86
CA GLU A 14 15.67 2.30 0.01
C GLU A 14 16.25 3.72 0.14
N GLU A 15 16.40 4.43 -0.98
CA GLU A 15 16.90 5.80 -1.00
C GLU A 15 15.98 6.75 -0.22
N ALA A 16 14.67 6.68 -0.43
CA ALA A 16 13.69 7.53 0.25
C ALA A 16 13.69 7.32 1.78
N MET A 17 13.99 6.10 2.24
CA MET A 17 14.10 5.75 3.66
C MET A 17 15.51 5.97 4.22
N GLY A 18 16.47 6.45 3.41
CA GLY A 18 17.87 6.64 3.83
C GLY A 18 18.60 5.34 4.15
N LEU A 19 18.20 4.23 3.52
CA LEU A 19 18.75 2.90 3.75
C LEU A 19 19.85 2.56 2.74
N CYS A 20 20.77 1.70 3.15
CA CYS A 20 21.79 1.16 2.25
C CYS A 20 21.15 0.25 1.18
N PRO A 21 21.72 0.19 -0.03
CA PRO A 21 21.25 -0.72 -1.05
C PRO A 21 21.21 -2.18 -0.58
N GLY A 22 20.08 -2.85 -0.79
CA GLY A 22 19.84 -4.24 -0.40
C GLY A 22 19.43 -4.44 1.06
N THR A 23 19.18 -3.37 1.83
CA THR A 23 18.59 -3.47 3.18
C THR A 23 17.16 -3.99 3.13
N LEU A 24 16.34 -3.50 2.20
CA LEU A 24 14.96 -3.93 2.05
C LEU A 24 14.89 -5.21 1.23
N LYS A 25 14.22 -6.23 1.79
CA LYS A 25 13.91 -7.49 1.11
C LYS A 25 12.48 -7.45 0.65
N ILE A 26 12.24 -7.85 -0.59
CA ILE A 26 10.91 -7.76 -1.19
C ILE A 26 10.06 -8.88 -0.59
N ASP A 27 9.03 -8.49 0.16
CA ASP A 27 8.06 -9.41 0.75
C ASP A 27 7.01 -9.80 -0.29
N TYR A 28 6.45 -8.81 -0.99
CA TYR A 28 5.44 -9.06 -2.02
C TYR A 28 5.44 -7.94 -3.06
N THR A 29 5.15 -8.28 -4.31
CA THR A 29 4.98 -7.33 -5.42
C THR A 29 3.61 -7.55 -6.06
N HIS A 30 2.80 -6.49 -6.19
CA HIS A 30 1.46 -6.60 -6.77
C HIS A 30 1.14 -5.48 -7.78
N PHE A 31 0.61 -5.86 -8.95
CA PHE A 31 0.03 -4.92 -9.92
C PHE A 31 -1.43 -4.69 -9.56
N THR A 32 -1.69 -3.63 -8.80
CA THR A 32 -3.05 -3.27 -8.37
C THR A 32 -3.81 -2.61 -9.53
N GLN A 33 -5.09 -2.97 -9.67
CA GLN A 33 -6.03 -2.29 -10.54
C GLN A 33 -7.28 -1.92 -9.72
N LYS A 34 -7.59 -0.62 -9.62
CA LYS A 34 -8.89 -0.16 -9.11
C LYS A 34 -9.73 0.38 -10.26
N ARG A 35 -10.92 -0.20 -10.46
CA ARG A 35 -11.93 0.30 -11.40
C ARG A 35 -12.75 1.40 -10.74
N ALA A 36 -13.62 2.07 -11.48
CA ALA A 36 -14.60 2.99 -10.90
C ALA A 36 -15.33 2.39 -9.69
N GLY A 37 -15.46 3.17 -8.62
CA GLY A 37 -15.95 2.75 -7.30
C GLY A 37 -14.91 2.04 -6.44
N GLY A 38 -13.81 1.55 -7.01
CA GLY A 38 -12.74 0.87 -6.28
C GLY A 38 -12.04 1.80 -5.29
N THR A 39 -12.06 1.41 -4.01
CA THR A 39 -11.48 2.12 -2.87
C THR A 39 -10.48 1.23 -2.13
N HIS A 40 -9.77 1.78 -1.15
CA HIS A 40 -9.07 1.00 -0.13
C HIS A 40 -9.24 1.69 1.22
N ASP A 41 -9.80 0.96 2.19
CA ASP A 41 -10.07 1.49 3.51
C ASP A 41 -8.78 1.77 4.28
N THR A 42 -8.90 2.60 5.32
CA THR A 42 -7.79 2.97 6.19
C THR A 42 -7.24 1.74 6.91
N HIS A 43 -5.96 1.45 6.70
CA HIS A 43 -5.28 0.32 7.33
C HIS A 43 -3.79 0.61 7.56
N SER A 44 -3.12 -0.35 8.19
CA SER A 44 -1.66 -0.50 8.19
C SER A 44 -1.29 -1.85 7.59
N ASP A 45 -0.16 -1.91 6.91
CA ASP A 45 0.25 -3.08 6.13
C ASP A 45 0.81 -4.23 6.97
N ASN A 46 1.21 -3.97 8.22
CA ASN A 46 1.87 -4.96 9.08
C ASN A 46 1.12 -5.34 10.37
N CYS A 47 0.03 -4.65 10.71
CA CYS A 47 -0.74 -4.96 11.90
C CYS A 47 -2.18 -4.44 11.79
N PHE A 48 -3.10 -4.98 12.61
CA PHE A 48 -4.40 -4.35 12.78
C PHE A 48 -4.22 -3.12 13.65
N ALA A 49 -4.38 -1.94 13.06
CA ALA A 49 -4.17 -0.71 13.78
C ALA A 49 -5.28 -0.44 14.80
N LEU A 50 -4.86 -0.01 15.98
CA LEU A 50 -5.71 0.62 16.96
C LEU A 50 -5.46 2.12 16.92
N TYR A 51 -6.52 2.91 16.73
CA TYR A 51 -6.41 4.36 16.68
C TYR A 51 -5.94 4.97 17.99
N ALA A 52 -5.34 6.15 17.88
CA ALA A 52 -4.97 6.97 19.01
C ALA A 52 -6.22 7.45 19.76
N SER A 53 -6.17 7.39 21.09
CA SER A 53 -7.21 7.81 22.02
C SER A 53 -6.62 8.77 23.06
N GLU A 54 -7.38 9.14 24.09
CA GLU A 54 -6.83 9.91 25.21
C GLU A 54 -5.84 9.08 26.04
N ASP A 55 -6.14 7.79 26.27
CA ASP A 55 -5.28 6.85 27.00
C ASP A 55 -4.11 6.33 26.16
N ARG A 56 -4.20 6.42 24.82
CA ARG A 56 -3.15 6.02 23.88
C ARG A 56 -2.87 7.14 22.87
N PRO A 57 -1.87 8.00 23.11
CA PRO A 57 -1.67 9.20 22.29
C PRO A 57 -1.15 8.93 20.87
N VAL A 58 -0.67 7.71 20.59
CA VAL A 58 -0.19 7.27 19.27
C VAL A 58 -0.95 6.02 18.82
N PRO A 59 -1.13 5.79 17.52
CA PRO A 59 -1.74 4.56 17.05
C PRO A 59 -0.86 3.36 17.42
N GLY A 60 -1.50 2.24 17.72
CA GLY A 60 -0.82 1.00 18.12
C GLY A 60 -1.24 -0.17 17.24
N CYS A 61 -0.66 -1.33 17.51
CA CYS A 61 -1.04 -2.59 16.85
C CYS A 61 -1.84 -3.46 17.84
N ASP A 62 -2.90 -4.09 17.35
CA ASP A 62 -3.67 -5.06 18.12
C ASP A 62 -2.93 -6.41 18.17
N GLU A 63 -2.23 -6.65 19.27
CA GLU A 63 -1.49 -7.89 19.50
C GLU A 63 -2.40 -9.11 19.74
N SER A 64 -3.70 -8.90 20.03
CA SER A 64 -4.64 -10.01 20.27
C SER A 64 -5.11 -10.68 18.98
N ARG A 65 -4.91 -10.01 17.83
CA ARG A 65 -5.32 -10.50 16.51
C ARG A 65 -4.16 -11.20 15.82
N HIS A 66 -4.19 -12.53 15.85
CA HIS A 66 -3.22 -13.39 15.18
C HIS A 66 -3.81 -13.95 13.87
N HIS A 67 -3.95 -13.09 12.86
CA HIS A 67 -4.33 -13.51 11.51
C HIS A 67 -3.09 -13.64 10.61
N ALA A 68 -3.22 -14.37 9.50
CA ALA A 68 -2.18 -14.45 8.47
C ALA A 68 -1.90 -13.08 7.82
N TYR A 69 -2.88 -12.18 7.86
CA TYR A 69 -2.81 -10.81 7.41
C TYR A 69 -3.30 -9.88 8.51
N PRO A 70 -2.75 -8.67 8.63
CA PRO A 70 -1.59 -8.14 7.91
C PRO A 70 -0.25 -8.78 8.34
N PHE A 71 0.77 -8.69 7.48
CA PHE A 71 2.05 -9.37 7.67
C PHE A 71 2.99 -8.59 8.58
N THR A 72 3.19 -9.08 9.80
CA THR A 72 3.97 -8.41 10.86
C THR A 72 5.45 -8.18 10.55
N ASN A 73 6.00 -8.85 9.53
CA ASN A 73 7.39 -8.66 9.08
C ASN A 73 7.58 -7.47 8.12
N ARG A 74 6.50 -6.83 7.65
CA ARG A 74 6.60 -5.67 6.77
C ARG A 74 7.02 -4.43 7.55
N VAL A 75 8.00 -3.71 7.02
CA VAL A 75 8.56 -2.49 7.63
C VAL A 75 8.38 -1.26 6.75
N VAL A 76 8.42 -1.43 5.42
CA VAL A 76 8.27 -0.37 4.43
C VAL A 76 7.33 -0.87 3.35
N SER A 77 6.53 0.03 2.84
CA SER A 77 5.63 -0.18 1.71
C SER A 77 5.83 0.93 0.69
N SER A 78 5.49 0.62 -0.56
CA SER A 78 5.47 1.61 -1.62
C SER A 78 4.37 1.36 -2.63
N ILE A 79 3.91 2.43 -3.27
CA ILE A 79 2.96 2.36 -4.37
C ILE A 79 3.37 3.35 -5.47
N LEU A 80 3.63 2.83 -6.67
CA LEU A 80 4.02 3.59 -7.86
C LEU A 80 2.86 3.62 -8.86
N TYR A 81 2.37 4.80 -9.20
CA TYR A 81 1.30 4.95 -10.19
C TYR A 81 1.81 4.82 -11.63
N LEU A 82 1.05 4.12 -12.45
CA LEU A 82 1.46 3.72 -13.81
C LEU A 82 0.68 4.46 -14.91
N ASN A 83 -0.44 5.09 -14.57
CA ASN A 83 -1.31 5.77 -15.54
C ASN A 83 -2.06 6.97 -14.90
N GLU A 84 -2.79 7.73 -15.71
CA GLU A 84 -3.56 8.92 -15.30
C GLU A 84 -4.90 9.08 -16.03
N ASP A 85 -5.37 8.08 -16.76
CA ASP A 85 -6.67 8.03 -17.45
C ASP A 85 -7.81 7.66 -16.50
N PHE A 86 -7.92 8.39 -15.38
CA PHE A 86 -9.00 8.26 -14.40
C PHE A 86 -9.16 9.56 -13.59
N GLU A 87 -10.24 9.65 -12.81
CA GLU A 87 -10.42 10.64 -11.75
C GLU A 87 -10.55 9.96 -10.37
N GLY A 88 -10.36 10.72 -9.30
CA GLY A 88 -10.29 10.17 -7.94
C GLY A 88 -9.07 9.26 -7.74
N GLY A 89 -9.23 8.22 -6.93
CA GLY A 89 -8.20 7.20 -6.70
C GLY A 89 -7.00 7.68 -5.86
N GLU A 90 -7.14 8.83 -5.19
CA GLU A 90 -6.07 9.44 -4.40
C GLU A 90 -5.61 8.54 -3.26
N PHE A 91 -4.29 8.42 -3.11
CA PHE A 91 -3.74 7.87 -1.88
C PHE A 91 -3.90 8.90 -0.77
N TYR A 92 -4.19 8.44 0.44
CA TYR A 92 -4.21 9.31 1.59
C TYR A 92 -3.49 8.69 2.78
N TRP A 93 -2.87 9.54 3.59
CA TRP A 93 -2.62 9.21 4.99
C TRP A 93 -3.82 9.64 5.83
N ALA A 94 -4.24 8.76 6.72
CA ALA A 94 -5.38 8.99 7.60
C ALA A 94 -4.98 9.73 8.88
N ASP A 95 -5.94 10.39 9.50
CA ASP A 95 -5.78 10.87 10.87
C ASP A 95 -5.73 9.67 11.83
N GLN A 96 -4.72 9.67 12.70
CA GLN A 96 -4.44 8.55 13.59
C GLN A 96 -5.51 8.33 14.68
N ARG A 97 -6.39 9.31 14.93
CA ARG A 97 -7.49 9.19 15.91
C ARG A 97 -8.80 8.77 15.27
N THR A 98 -9.11 9.35 14.11
CA THR A 98 -10.41 9.15 13.46
C THR A 98 -10.40 8.11 12.35
N GLY A 99 -9.23 7.81 11.77
CA GLY A 99 -9.11 6.98 10.58
C GLY A 99 -9.54 7.69 9.29
N GLU A 100 -9.94 8.96 9.35
CA GLU A 100 -10.41 9.72 8.19
C GLU A 100 -9.25 10.22 7.32
N PRO A 101 -9.43 10.37 6.00
CA PRO A 101 -8.42 10.95 5.13
C PRO A 101 -7.95 12.33 5.60
N LYS A 102 -6.64 12.51 5.75
CA LYS A 102 -6.02 13.76 6.24
C LYS A 102 -5.07 14.38 5.24
N THR A 103 -4.08 13.62 4.78
CA THR A 103 -3.13 14.09 3.75
C THR A 103 -3.42 13.34 2.47
N VAL A 104 -3.98 14.03 1.47
CA VAL A 104 -4.44 13.41 0.22
C VAL A 104 -3.44 13.74 -0.90
N VAL A 105 -3.01 12.72 -1.63
CA VAL A 105 -2.03 12.84 -2.72
C VAL A 105 -2.63 12.35 -4.02
N ARG A 106 -2.71 13.27 -4.98
CA ARG A 106 -3.20 12.95 -6.33
C ARG A 106 -2.26 11.97 -7.05
N PRO A 107 -2.77 10.89 -7.66
CA PRO A 107 -1.98 9.98 -8.47
C PRO A 107 -1.45 10.67 -9.73
N LYS A 108 -0.21 10.33 -10.13
CA LYS A 108 0.39 10.73 -11.41
C LYS A 108 1.35 9.64 -11.88
N PRO A 109 1.43 9.33 -13.19
CA PRO A 109 2.39 8.38 -13.73
C PRO A 109 3.80 8.69 -13.25
N GLY A 110 4.49 7.68 -12.72
CA GLY A 110 5.85 7.83 -12.20
C GLY A 110 5.92 8.40 -10.77
N ARG A 111 4.82 8.85 -10.17
CA ARG A 111 4.77 9.24 -8.76
C ARG A 111 4.73 7.99 -7.89
N MET A 112 5.64 7.94 -6.92
CA MET A 112 5.73 6.87 -5.94
C MET A 112 5.55 7.44 -4.53
N MET A 113 4.74 6.78 -3.71
CA MET A 113 4.76 6.99 -2.27
C MET A 113 5.58 5.86 -1.65
N VAL A 114 6.38 6.22 -0.66
CA VAL A 114 7.14 5.30 0.19
C VAL A 114 6.81 5.67 1.62
N PHE A 115 6.43 4.68 2.41
CA PHE A 115 5.93 4.89 3.77
C PHE A 115 6.23 3.67 4.62
N SER A 116 6.23 3.83 5.93
CA SER A 116 6.39 2.71 6.85
C SER A 116 5.11 1.87 6.88
N SER A 117 5.24 0.56 7.08
CA SER A 117 4.09 -0.36 7.03
C SER A 117 3.25 -0.38 8.31
N GLY A 118 3.69 0.34 9.35
CA GLY A 118 3.10 0.31 10.69
C GLY A 118 1.91 1.23 10.90
N ALA A 119 1.30 1.10 12.07
CA ALA A 119 0.14 1.91 12.49
C ALA A 119 0.45 3.41 12.55
N GLU A 120 1.72 3.82 12.61
CA GLU A 120 2.14 5.21 12.49
C GLU A 120 1.84 5.81 11.11
N SER A 121 1.66 4.98 10.08
CA SER A 121 1.37 5.39 8.71
C SER A 121 0.05 4.77 8.23
N LEU A 122 -1.04 5.06 8.93
CA LEU A 122 -2.39 4.73 8.46
C LEU A 122 -2.64 5.35 7.10
N HIS A 123 -3.12 4.54 6.15
CA HIS A 123 -3.34 4.99 4.79
C HIS A 123 -4.42 4.20 4.08
N GLY A 124 -4.83 4.71 2.92
CA GLY A 124 -5.80 4.07 2.05
C GLY A 124 -5.84 4.74 0.69
N ALA A 125 -6.89 4.44 -0.08
CA ALA A 125 -7.15 5.06 -1.37
C ALA A 125 -8.60 5.48 -1.50
N LEU A 126 -8.84 6.74 -1.89
CA LEU A 126 -10.18 7.23 -2.20
C LEU A 126 -10.76 6.51 -3.44
N PRO A 127 -12.09 6.51 -3.62
CA PRO A 127 -12.73 5.88 -4.77
C PRO A 127 -12.22 6.43 -6.10
N VAL A 128 -11.97 5.53 -7.06
CA VAL A 128 -11.79 5.92 -8.46
C VAL A 128 -13.15 6.29 -9.05
N THR A 129 -13.21 7.35 -9.84
CA THR A 129 -14.42 7.78 -10.53
C THR A 129 -14.23 7.73 -12.04
N ASP A 130 -15.31 7.40 -12.76
CA ASP A 130 -15.31 7.45 -14.21
C ASP A 130 -15.18 8.90 -14.70
N ARG A 131 -14.40 9.09 -15.76
CA ARG A 131 -14.48 10.29 -16.58
C ARG A 131 -15.75 10.22 -17.42
N LYS A 132 -16.48 11.33 -17.48
CA LYS A 132 -17.68 11.40 -18.33
C LYS A 132 -17.25 11.18 -19.79
N GLU A 133 -17.88 10.22 -20.45
CA GLU A 133 -17.77 9.93 -21.89
C GLU A 133 -16.49 9.18 -22.35
N GLU A 134 -15.71 8.60 -21.44
CA GLU A 134 -14.54 7.77 -21.76
C GLU A 134 -14.77 6.27 -21.48
N GLU A 135 -13.84 5.41 -21.91
CA GLU A 135 -13.77 4.01 -21.51
C GLU A 135 -13.75 3.86 -19.97
N PRO A 136 -14.21 2.72 -19.40
CA PRO A 136 -14.26 2.54 -17.95
C PRO A 136 -12.92 2.83 -17.27
N SER A 137 -12.93 3.74 -16.29
CA SER A 137 -11.70 4.23 -15.65
C SER A 137 -10.99 3.13 -14.86
N ARG A 138 -9.66 3.10 -14.94
CA ARG A 138 -8.82 2.12 -14.25
C ARG A 138 -7.59 2.81 -13.69
N ARG A 139 -7.38 2.73 -12.38
CA ARG A 139 -6.14 3.14 -11.73
C ARG A 139 -5.19 1.96 -11.65
N LEU A 140 -4.05 2.04 -12.32
CA LEU A 140 -2.98 1.04 -12.30
C LEU A 140 -1.83 1.51 -11.41
N ALA A 141 -1.42 0.66 -10.49
CA ALA A 141 -0.24 0.94 -9.67
C ALA A 141 0.55 -0.34 -9.35
N LEU A 142 1.86 -0.20 -9.21
CA LEU A 142 2.74 -1.22 -8.67
C LEU A 142 2.87 -1.00 -7.16
N ALA A 143 2.27 -1.88 -6.36
CA ALA A 143 2.45 -1.93 -4.91
C ALA A 143 3.59 -2.90 -4.59
N MET A 144 4.44 -2.52 -3.63
CA MET A 144 5.52 -3.36 -3.14
C MET A 144 5.61 -3.24 -1.62
N TRP A 145 5.77 -4.38 -0.96
CA TRP A 145 5.97 -4.46 0.48
C TRP A 145 7.35 -5.04 0.77
N PHE A 146 7.97 -4.57 1.84
CA PHE A 146 9.34 -4.90 2.17
C PHE A 146 9.48 -5.31 3.63
N GLY A 147 10.25 -6.38 3.85
CA GLY A 147 10.79 -6.75 5.15
C GLY A 147 12.31 -6.49 5.20
N THR A 148 12.94 -6.90 6.30
CA THR A 148 14.40 -6.87 6.47
C THR A 148 15.03 -8.26 6.60
N ASP A 149 14.20 -9.29 6.78
CA ASP A 149 14.63 -10.66 6.94
C ASP A 149 15.04 -11.27 5.59
N ALA A 150 16.34 -11.49 5.42
CA ALA A 150 16.91 -12.06 4.19
C ALA A 150 16.63 -13.56 4.02
N SER A 151 16.13 -14.24 5.06
CA SER A 151 15.79 -15.67 4.97
C SER A 151 14.41 -15.92 4.37
N ARG A 152 13.57 -14.87 4.27
CA ARG A 152 12.26 -14.95 3.65
C ARG A 152 12.37 -14.81 2.14
N GLU A 153 11.71 -15.73 1.45
CA GLU A 153 11.46 -15.60 0.02
C GLU A 153 10.31 -14.62 -0.22
N GLU A 154 10.32 -13.97 -1.38
CA GLU A 154 9.20 -13.14 -1.82
C GLU A 154 7.96 -14.03 -1.96
N ALA A 155 6.84 -13.60 -1.38
CA ALA A 155 5.57 -14.26 -1.56
C ALA A 155 5.17 -14.20 -3.04
N GLU A 156 4.74 -15.33 -3.59
CA GLU A 156 4.14 -15.39 -4.91
C GLU A 156 2.67 -15.76 -4.75
N PRO A 157 1.73 -15.06 -5.42
CA PRO A 157 0.34 -15.46 -5.37
C PRO A 157 0.18 -16.80 -6.09
N VAL A 158 -0.67 -17.68 -5.56
CA VAL A 158 -0.95 -18.97 -6.20
C VAL A 158 -1.57 -18.69 -7.56
N PHE A 159 -0.98 -19.24 -8.62
CA PHE A 159 -1.51 -19.10 -9.97
C PHE A 159 -2.97 -19.59 -9.99
N ASN A 160 -3.89 -18.72 -10.45
CA ASN A 160 -5.32 -18.97 -10.60
C ASN A 160 -6.21 -18.83 -9.34
N GLU A 161 -5.69 -18.37 -8.20
CA GLU A 161 -6.54 -17.85 -7.12
C GLU A 161 -7.05 -16.45 -7.50
N ARG A 162 -8.34 -16.18 -7.26
CA ARG A 162 -8.89 -14.83 -7.45
C ARG A 162 -8.25 -13.92 -6.41
N VAL A 163 -7.36 -13.03 -6.85
CA VAL A 163 -6.69 -12.05 -5.98
C VAL A 163 -7.70 -11.11 -5.30
N ASP A 164 -8.93 -11.01 -5.83
CA ASP A 164 -10.04 -10.28 -5.21
C ASP A 164 -10.35 -10.79 -3.79
N GLU A 165 -10.17 -12.09 -3.50
CA GLU A 165 -10.45 -12.66 -2.17
C GLU A 165 -9.39 -12.26 -1.12
N MET A 166 -8.20 -11.82 -1.55
CA MET A 166 -7.18 -11.25 -0.66
C MET A 166 -7.42 -9.77 -0.35
N GLU A 167 -8.16 -9.05 -1.20
CA GLU A 167 -8.48 -7.63 -0.99
C GLU A 167 -9.84 -7.41 -0.31
N THR A 168 -10.77 -8.37 -0.35
CA THR A 168 -12.10 -8.25 0.28
C THR A 168 -12.16 -8.62 1.77
N GLU A 169 -11.08 -9.18 2.32
CA GLU A 169 -10.90 -9.36 3.78
C GLU A 169 -10.00 -8.28 4.42
N LEU A 170 -9.65 -7.23 3.66
CA LEU A 170 -8.92 -6.04 4.13
C LEU A 170 -9.87 -4.95 4.63
#